data_AF-A0A0H4XAI5-F1
#
_entry.id   AF-A0A0H4XAI5-F1
#
_cell.length_a   1.000
_cell.length_b   1.000
_cell.length_c   1.000
_cell.angle_alpha   90.00
_cell.angle_beta   90.00
_cell.angle_gamma   90.00
#
_symmetry.space_group_name_H-M   'P 1'
#
loop_
_entity.id
_entity.type
_entity.pdbx_description
1 polymer ?
#
loop_
_entity_poly.entity_id
_entity_poly.type
_entity_poly.pdbx_seq_one_letter_code
_entity_poly.pdbx_strand_id
1 'polypeptide(L)'
;MENRFGTLLMLLWLGVIGIVAWFMYRSHAKKQRLREHGTAGEATILRMERTSMRVNRRYVYDFLLEFKVPGRPLYRRQHRSRAHDWNAFILEPGVRLNVKVDPNDPLQFVVMGAIGQQRPQSIQALFAVSQGYSEAGGVAPSDPVKALKDLQTMLDSELITQDEYAQKKAAILARM
;
A
#
# COMPACT_ATOMS: atom_id res chain seq x y z
N MET A 1 -61.11 8.63 7.29
CA MET A 1 -60.05 9.66 7.35
C MET A 1 -58.69 8.99 7.13
N GLU A 2 -58.52 8.22 6.05
CA GLU A 2 -57.42 7.24 5.95
C GLU A 2 -56.16 7.79 5.25
N ASN A 3 -56.28 8.81 4.39
CA ASN A 3 -55.20 9.20 3.46
C ASN A 3 -54.21 10.25 4.02
N ARG A 4 -54.48 10.82 5.20
CA ARG A 4 -53.61 11.84 5.81
C ARG A 4 -52.39 11.25 6.51
N PHE A 5 -52.49 10.01 6.98
CA PHE A 5 -51.36 9.29 7.59
C PHE A 5 -50.35 8.83 6.54
N GLY A 6 -50.82 8.32 5.38
CA GLY A 6 -49.94 7.88 4.29
C GLY A 6 -49.15 9.02 3.64
N THR A 7 -49.77 10.18 3.45
CA THR A 7 -49.09 11.37 2.88
C THR A 7 -48.01 11.93 3.81
N LEU A 8 -48.23 11.92 5.12
CA LEU A 8 -47.27 12.39 6.10
C LEU A 8 -46.06 11.44 6.22
N LEU A 9 -46.29 10.13 6.11
CA LEU A 9 -45.23 9.13 6.08
C LEU A 9 -44.36 9.23 4.80
N MET A 10 -45.00 9.49 3.65
CA MET A 10 -44.32 9.65 2.36
C MET A 10 -43.42 10.90 2.32
N LEU A 11 -43.88 12.02 2.89
CA LEU A 11 -43.08 13.25 3.02
C LEU A 11 -41.88 13.05 3.96
N LEU A 12 -42.05 12.26 5.03
CA LEU A 12 -40.97 11.93 5.96
C LEU A 12 -39.89 11.09 5.28
N TRP A 13 -40.28 10.09 4.47
CA TRP A 13 -39.33 9.31 3.66
C TRP A 13 -38.59 10.16 2.61
N LEU A 14 -39.29 11.05 1.91
CA LEU A 14 -38.66 11.97 0.95
C LEU A 14 -37.67 12.92 1.63
N GLY A 15 -37.99 13.40 2.83
CA GLY A 15 -37.08 14.21 3.65
C GLY A 15 -35.80 13.45 4.03
N VAL A 16 -35.93 12.20 4.48
CA VAL A 16 -34.78 11.34 4.81
C VAL A 16 -33.92 11.06 3.59
N ILE A 17 -34.52 10.74 2.45
CA ILE A 17 -33.81 10.51 1.19
C ILE A 17 -33.06 11.78 0.75
N GLY A 18 -33.69 12.96 0.88
CA GLY A 18 -33.06 14.24 0.58
C GLY A 18 -31.84 14.54 1.45
N ILE A 19 -31.91 14.26 2.75
CA ILE A 19 -30.80 14.44 3.69
C ILE A 19 -29.63 13.50 3.35
N VAL A 20 -29.91 12.23 3.07
CA VAL A 20 -28.89 11.25 2.69
C VAL A 20 -28.23 11.63 1.37
N ALA A 21 -29.02 12.01 0.37
CA ALA A 21 -28.52 12.47 -0.92
C ALA A 21 -27.64 13.72 -0.78
N TRP A 22 -28.05 14.70 0.04
CA TRP A 22 -27.25 15.90 0.34
C TRP A 22 -25.92 15.57 1.01
N PHE A 23 -25.93 14.64 1.97
CA PHE A 23 -24.72 14.20 2.66
C PHE A 23 -23.74 13.49 1.71
N MET A 24 -24.26 12.66 0.80
CA MET A 24 -23.46 12.02 -0.25
C MET A 24 -22.90 13.05 -1.24
N TYR A 25 -23.71 13.99 -1.71
CA TYR A 25 -23.28 15.04 -2.66
C TYR A 25 -22.15 15.89 -2.09
N ARG A 26 -22.26 16.29 -0.81
CA ARG A 26 -21.24 17.09 -0.11
C ARG A 26 -19.92 16.31 0.04
N SER A 27 -19.98 15.00 0.25
CA SER A 27 -18.79 14.15 0.38
C SER A 27 -18.02 14.01 -0.94
N HIS A 28 -18.73 13.84 -2.06
CA HIS A 28 -18.12 13.77 -3.39
C HIS A 28 -17.50 15.11 -3.82
N ALA A 29 -18.21 16.22 -3.60
CA ALA A 29 -17.71 17.56 -3.94
C ALA A 29 -16.42 17.94 -3.18
N LYS A 30 -16.27 17.53 -1.91
CA LYS A 30 -15.06 17.80 -1.12
C LYS A 30 -13.82 17.11 -1.69
N LYS A 31 -13.93 15.85 -2.11
CA LYS A 31 -12.81 15.11 -2.72
C LYS A 31 -12.41 15.71 -4.07
N GLN A 32 -13.38 16.15 -4.86
CA GLN A 32 -13.13 16.83 -6.14
C GLN A 32 -12.38 18.16 -5.92
N ARG A 33 -12.86 18.99 -5.00
CA ARG A 33 -12.20 20.26 -4.66
C ARG A 33 -10.79 20.05 -4.14
N LEU A 34 -10.57 19.02 -3.32
CA LEU A 34 -9.25 18.72 -2.79
C LEU A 34 -8.27 18.23 -3.87
N ARG A 35 -8.77 17.49 -4.88
CA ARG A 35 -7.99 17.11 -6.06
C ARG A 35 -7.61 18.29 -6.94
N GLU A 36 -8.44 19.33 -6.98
CA GLU A 36 -8.18 20.53 -7.79
C GLU A 36 -7.33 21.55 -7.02
N HIS A 37 -7.76 21.93 -5.80
CA HIS A 37 -7.26 23.06 -5.02
C HIS A 37 -6.42 22.67 -3.80
N GLY A 38 -6.19 21.37 -3.55
CA GLY A 38 -5.36 20.93 -2.43
C GLY A 38 -3.90 21.33 -2.59
N THR A 39 -3.23 21.53 -1.45
CA THR A 39 -1.79 21.83 -1.42
C THR A 39 -1.03 20.58 -1.82
N ALA A 40 -0.22 20.68 -2.88
CA ALA A 40 0.60 19.57 -3.33
C ALA A 40 1.70 19.26 -2.30
N GLY A 41 1.89 17.98 -2.02
CA GLY A 41 2.91 17.48 -1.13
C GLY A 41 3.28 16.03 -1.45
N GLU A 42 4.22 15.52 -0.66
CA GLU A 42 4.69 14.15 -0.78
C GLU A 42 4.33 13.38 0.49
N ALA A 43 3.96 12.11 0.35
CA ALA A 43 3.79 11.20 1.47
C ALA A 43 4.65 9.95 1.27
N THR A 44 5.42 9.55 2.27
CA THR A 44 6.20 8.32 2.25
C THR A 44 5.52 7.26 3.10
N ILE A 45 5.35 6.05 2.56
CA ILE A 45 4.85 4.91 3.33
C ILE A 45 5.97 4.44 4.26
N LEU A 46 5.83 4.62 5.57
CA LEU A 46 6.80 4.11 6.54
C LEU A 46 6.51 2.66 6.93
N ARG A 47 5.23 2.32 7.08
CA ARG A 47 4.77 0.98 7.47
C ARG A 47 3.44 0.68 6.83
N MET A 48 3.23 -0.58 6.46
CA MET A 48 1.96 -1.12 6.00
C MET A 48 1.66 -2.38 6.81
N GLU A 49 0.49 -2.45 7.42
CA GLU A 49 0.05 -3.59 8.21
C GLU A 49 -1.33 -4.05 7.74
N ARG A 50 -1.48 -5.35 7.48
CA ARG A 50 -2.79 -5.90 7.12
C ARG A 50 -3.63 -5.99 8.39
N THR A 51 -4.81 -5.38 8.37
CA THR A 51 -5.79 -5.55 9.46
C THR A 51 -6.62 -6.82 9.24
N SER A 52 -7.20 -7.36 10.31
CA SER A 52 -8.15 -8.48 10.24
C SER A 52 -9.50 -8.11 9.59
N MET A 53 -9.70 -6.84 9.21
CA MET A 53 -10.95 -6.31 8.66
C MET A 53 -11.00 -6.45 7.14
N ARG A 54 -12.17 -6.83 6.62
CA ARG A 54 -12.44 -6.90 5.17
C ARG A 54 -13.67 -6.05 4.85
N VAL A 55 -13.56 -5.23 3.81
CA VAL A 55 -14.67 -4.42 3.28
C VAL A 55 -14.86 -4.81 1.82
N ASN A 56 -16.06 -5.23 1.43
CA ASN A 56 -16.38 -5.70 0.08
C ASN A 56 -15.39 -6.80 -0.41
N ARG A 57 -15.11 -7.79 0.45
CA ARG A 57 -14.16 -8.90 0.23
C ARG A 57 -12.69 -8.49 0.05
N ARG A 58 -12.36 -7.20 0.21
CA ARG A 58 -10.98 -6.68 0.13
C ARG A 58 -10.42 -6.38 1.52
N TYR A 59 -9.14 -6.67 1.73
CA TYR A 59 -8.46 -6.38 2.99
C TYR A 59 -8.29 -4.88 3.19
N VAL A 60 -8.48 -4.44 4.44
CA VAL A 60 -8.12 -3.10 4.87
C VAL A 60 -6.72 -3.15 5.45
N TYR A 61 -5.90 -2.18 5.05
CA TYR A 61 -4.54 -2.03 5.53
C TYR A 61 -4.45 -0.78 6.39
N ASP A 62 -3.59 -0.85 7.39
CA ASP A 62 -3.19 0.27 8.20
C ASP A 62 -1.84 0.79 7.71
N PHE A 63 -1.81 2.05 7.30
CA PHE A 63 -0.63 2.68 6.74
C PHE A 63 -0.12 3.75 7.68
N LEU A 64 1.16 3.67 8.04
CA LEU A 64 1.87 4.79 8.65
C LEU A 64 2.53 5.59 7.53
N LEU A 65 2.07 6.83 7.35
CA LEU A 65 2.53 7.73 6.31
C LEU A 65 3.28 8.91 6.93
N GLU A 66 4.38 9.32 6.30
CA GLU A 66 5.10 10.55 6.63
C GLU A 66 4.89 11.59 5.53
N PHE A 67 4.36 12.75 5.90
CA PHE A 67 4.00 13.81 4.98
C PHE A 67 5.08 14.90 4.96
N LYS A 68 5.40 15.34 3.75
CA LYS A 68 6.26 16.49 3.46
C LYS A 68 5.46 17.45 2.57
N VAL A 69 4.91 18.50 3.19
CA VAL A 69 4.09 19.51 2.52
C VAL A 69 4.81 20.86 2.61
N PRO A 70 4.92 21.64 1.53
CA PRO A 70 5.51 22.97 1.56
C PRO A 70 4.85 23.86 2.63
N GLY A 71 5.67 24.58 3.41
CA GLY A 71 5.19 25.45 4.48
C GLY A 71 4.73 24.73 5.76
N ARG A 72 4.97 23.42 5.88
CA ARG A 72 4.67 22.65 7.10
C ARG A 72 5.86 21.77 7.51
N PRO A 73 6.05 21.53 8.83
CA PRO A 73 7.02 20.55 9.29
C PRO A 73 6.60 19.14 8.85
N LEU A 74 7.55 18.21 8.77
CA LEU A 74 7.23 16.82 8.49
C LEU A 74 6.37 16.25 9.62
N TYR A 75 5.32 15.53 9.26
CA TYR A 75 4.42 14.91 10.23
C TYR A 75 4.03 13.51 9.81
N ARG A 76 3.75 12.65 10.79
CA ARG A 76 3.36 11.25 10.55
C ARG A 76 1.88 11.06 10.88
N ARG A 77 1.22 10.22 10.10
CA ARG A 77 -0.19 9.90 10.31
C ARG A 77 -0.49 8.47 9.95
N GLN A 78 -1.26 7.84 10.82
CA GLN A 78 -1.84 6.52 10.60
C GLN A 78 -3.14 6.65 9.81
N HIS A 79 -3.28 5.88 8.74
CA HIS A 79 -4.44 5.91 7.86
C HIS A 79 -4.86 4.51 7.45
N ARG A 80 -6.10 4.15 7.73
CA ARG A 80 -6.68 2.88 7.29
C ARG A 80 -7.37 3.07 5.95
N SER A 81 -6.97 2.28 4.97
CA SER A 81 -7.53 2.32 3.63
C SER A 81 -7.40 0.97 2.92
N ARG A 82 -8.13 0.78 1.83
CA ARG A 82 -7.91 -0.36 0.96
C ARG A 82 -6.77 0.00 0.01
N ALA A 83 -5.88 -0.94 -0.28
CA ALA A 83 -4.78 -0.72 -1.22
C ALA A 83 -5.28 -0.19 -2.59
N HIS A 84 -6.43 -0.67 -3.06
CA HIS A 84 -7.00 -0.25 -4.34
C HIS A 84 -7.66 1.14 -4.33
N ASP A 85 -7.84 1.78 -3.17
CA ASP A 85 -8.40 3.13 -3.11
C ASP A 85 -7.37 4.18 -3.55
N TRP A 86 -6.09 3.81 -3.57
CA TRP A 86 -5.00 4.69 -3.99
C TRP A 86 -4.68 4.30 -5.42
N ASN A 87 -4.61 5.28 -6.33
CA ASN A 87 -4.27 5.07 -7.73
C ASN A 87 -2.77 4.75 -7.91
N ALA A 88 -2.25 3.85 -7.08
CA ALA A 88 -0.88 3.41 -7.01
C ALA A 88 -0.86 1.89 -7.27
N PHE A 89 -0.09 1.49 -8.29
CA PHE A 89 -0.03 0.09 -8.71
C PHE A 89 0.66 -0.79 -7.65
N ILE A 90 1.60 -0.22 -6.88
CA ILE A 90 2.28 -0.92 -5.78
C ILE A 90 2.38 -0.02 -4.55
N LEU A 91 2.09 -0.61 -3.39
CA LEU A 91 2.04 0.03 -2.09
C LEU A 91 2.91 -0.77 -1.14
N GLU A 92 4.19 -0.40 -1.08
CA GLU A 92 5.19 -0.99 -0.19
C GLU A 92 5.78 0.10 0.72
N PRO A 93 6.27 -0.25 1.91
CA PRO A 93 7.09 0.66 2.71
C PRO A 93 8.27 1.22 1.90
N GLY A 94 8.54 2.52 2.03
CA GLY A 94 9.54 3.27 1.28
C GLY A 94 9.01 3.96 0.02
N VAL A 95 7.82 3.59 -0.47
CA VAL A 95 7.21 4.25 -1.64
C VAL A 95 6.80 5.67 -1.28
N ARG A 96 7.16 6.61 -2.18
CA ARG A 96 6.71 8.01 -2.12
C ARG A 96 5.46 8.18 -2.96
N LEU A 97 4.51 8.93 -2.44
CA LEU A 97 3.20 9.17 -3.01
C LEU A 97 3.00 10.66 -3.22
N ASN A 98 2.43 11.02 -4.36
CA ASN A 98 1.98 12.37 -4.64
C ASN A 98 0.65 12.54 -3.95
N VAL A 99 0.56 13.51 -3.05
CA VAL A 99 -0.63 13.76 -2.27
C VAL A 99 -1.05 15.21 -2.40
N LYS A 100 -2.36 15.44 -2.35
CA LYS A 100 -2.93 16.76 -2.12
C LYS A 100 -3.54 16.79 -0.73
N VAL A 101 -3.08 17.73 0.10
CA VAL A 101 -3.54 17.91 1.47
C VAL A 101 -4.43 19.15 1.54
N ASP A 102 -5.49 19.10 2.34
CA ASP A 102 -6.37 20.26 2.51
C ASP A 102 -5.62 21.34 3.31
N PRO A 103 -5.47 22.57 2.78
CA PRO A 103 -4.79 23.63 3.50
C PRO A 103 -5.48 24.00 4.83
N ASN A 104 -6.79 23.76 4.94
CA ASN A 104 -7.58 24.06 6.15
C ASN A 104 -7.67 22.85 7.10
N ASP A 105 -7.50 21.63 6.59
CA ASP A 105 -7.57 20.39 7.39
C ASP A 105 -6.47 19.38 6.98
N PRO A 106 -5.31 19.36 7.65
CA PRO A 106 -4.20 18.47 7.30
C PRO A 106 -4.50 16.98 7.48
N LEU A 107 -5.65 16.62 8.09
CA LEU A 107 -6.12 15.23 8.21
C LEU A 107 -6.78 14.73 6.91
N GLN A 108 -7.21 15.65 6.05
CA GLN A 108 -7.81 15.37 4.76
C GLN A 108 -6.73 15.41 3.68
N PHE A 109 -6.50 14.27 3.05
CA PHE A 109 -5.62 14.20 1.90
C PHE A 109 -6.17 13.24 0.85
N VAL A 110 -5.71 13.43 -0.38
CA VAL A 110 -5.96 12.54 -1.50
C VAL A 110 -4.63 12.11 -2.10
N VAL A 111 -4.47 10.80 -2.27
CA VAL A 111 -3.35 10.24 -3.01
C VAL A 111 -3.64 10.36 -4.51
N MET A 112 -2.77 11.08 -5.22
CA MET A 112 -2.86 11.30 -6.66
C MET A 112 -2.15 10.19 -7.45
N GLY A 113 -1.12 9.57 -6.86
CA GLY A 113 -0.35 8.47 -7.46
C GLY A 113 0.98 8.26 -6.73
N ALA A 114 1.81 7.33 -7.22
CA ALA A 114 3.19 7.17 -6.73
C ALA A 114 4.12 8.22 -7.38
N ILE A 115 5.05 8.80 -6.61
CA ILE A 115 6.11 9.67 -7.12
C ILE A 115 7.31 8.81 -7.45
N GLY A 116 7.71 8.84 -8.73
CA GLY A 116 8.83 8.08 -9.25
C GLY A 116 8.47 6.64 -9.56
N GLN A 117 8.93 6.14 -10.70
CA GLN A 117 9.06 4.71 -10.95
C GLN A 117 10.16 4.13 -10.05
N GLN A 118 10.03 4.20 -8.73
CA GLN A 118 10.67 3.18 -7.92
C GLN A 118 9.87 1.92 -8.17
N ARG A 119 10.27 1.21 -9.23
CA ARG A 119 9.82 -0.15 -9.45
C ARG A 119 10.03 -0.86 -8.11
N PRO A 120 8.99 -1.46 -7.54
CA PRO A 120 9.11 -2.26 -6.33
C PRO A 120 10.27 -3.23 -6.52
N GLN A 121 11.05 -3.50 -5.47
CA GLN A 121 12.09 -4.51 -5.58
C GLN A 121 11.51 -5.86 -5.99
N SER A 122 10.25 -6.12 -5.64
CA SER A 122 9.47 -7.28 -6.09
C SER A 122 9.27 -7.33 -7.61
N ILE A 123 9.01 -6.20 -8.28
CA ILE A 123 8.88 -6.15 -9.75
C ILE A 123 10.26 -6.14 -10.42
N GLN A 124 11.26 -5.51 -9.82
CA GLN A 124 12.64 -5.60 -10.32
C GLN A 124 13.12 -7.05 -10.31
N ALA A 125 12.83 -7.81 -9.25
CA ALA A 125 13.11 -9.24 -9.17
C ALA A 125 12.38 -10.03 -10.26
N LEU A 126 11.10 -9.73 -10.52
CA LEU A 126 10.32 -10.39 -11.58
C LEU A 126 10.82 -10.06 -13.00
N PHE A 127 11.29 -8.83 -13.24
CA PHE A 127 11.87 -8.42 -14.53
C PHE A 127 13.29 -8.96 -14.74
N ALA A 128 14.09 -9.09 -13.68
CA ALA A 128 15.38 -9.76 -13.73
C ALA A 128 15.19 -11.24 -14.15
N VAL A 129 14.20 -11.91 -13.57
CA VAL A 129 13.85 -13.30 -13.89
C VAL A 129 13.35 -13.46 -15.35
N SER A 130 12.63 -12.48 -15.91
CA SER A 130 12.03 -12.60 -17.25
C SER A 130 12.98 -12.26 -18.42
N GLN A 131 14.07 -11.54 -18.18
CA GLN A 131 15.04 -11.16 -19.22
C GLN A 131 16.23 -12.12 -19.35
N GLY A 132 16.17 -13.30 -18.74
CA GLY A 132 17.26 -14.29 -18.80
C GLY A 132 18.52 -13.88 -18.04
N TYR A 133 18.47 -12.78 -17.29
CA TYR A 133 19.45 -12.46 -16.27
C TYR A 133 19.12 -13.27 -15.02
N SER A 134 19.61 -14.49 -14.98
CA SER A 134 19.70 -15.32 -13.78
C SER A 134 20.71 -14.73 -12.80
N GLU A 135 20.50 -13.50 -12.32
CA GLU A 135 21.20 -13.05 -11.13
C GLU A 135 20.43 -13.51 -9.91
N ALA A 136 20.94 -14.60 -9.33
CA ALA A 136 21.19 -14.75 -7.91
C ALA A 136 21.01 -13.47 -7.06
N GLY A 137 19.76 -13.07 -6.85
CA GLY A 137 19.35 -11.94 -6.01
C GLY A 137 18.43 -12.37 -4.90
N GLY A 138 18.47 -13.65 -4.50
CA GLY A 138 18.10 -14.00 -3.13
C GLY A 138 19.13 -13.35 -2.23
N VAL A 139 18.69 -12.52 -1.27
CA VAL A 139 19.47 -11.91 -0.19
C VAL A 139 20.77 -12.70 0.04
N ALA A 140 21.87 -12.26 -0.56
CA ALA A 140 23.13 -12.94 -0.40
C ALA A 140 23.47 -12.83 1.09
N PRO A 141 23.65 -13.93 1.84
CA PRO A 141 24.28 -13.84 3.14
C PRO A 141 25.64 -13.20 2.89
N SER A 142 25.90 -12.05 3.51
CA SER A 142 27.13 -11.26 3.36
C SER A 142 28.40 -12.01 3.78
N ASP A 143 28.27 -13.29 4.16
CA ASP A 143 29.29 -14.14 4.71
C ASP A 143 29.18 -15.56 4.08
N PRO A 144 30.17 -15.99 3.27
CA PRO A 144 30.17 -17.30 2.62
C PRO A 144 30.22 -18.45 3.62
N VAL A 145 30.82 -18.25 4.80
CA VAL A 145 30.90 -19.27 5.86
C VAL A 145 29.52 -19.52 6.47
N LYS A 146 28.75 -18.44 6.71
CA LYS A 146 27.36 -18.53 7.18
C LYS A 146 26.47 -19.27 6.17
N ALA A 147 26.65 -19.01 4.88
CA ALA A 147 25.89 -19.67 3.82
C ALA A 147 26.16 -21.18 3.74
N LEU A 148 27.40 -21.61 3.96
CA LEU A 148 27.75 -23.04 4.04
C LEU A 148 27.11 -23.73 5.24
N LYS A 149 27.09 -23.05 6.40
CA LYS A 149 26.46 -23.57 7.62
C LYS A 149 24.94 -23.73 7.48
N ASP A 150 24.30 -22.78 6.82
CA ASP A 150 22.85 -22.81 6.56
C ASP A 150 22.48 -23.94 5.58
N LEU A 151 23.26 -24.12 4.50
CA LEU A 151 23.08 -25.24 3.56
C LEU A 151 23.23 -26.61 4.24
N GLN A 152 24.17 -26.75 5.18
CA GLN A 152 24.35 -28.00 5.90
C GLN A 152 23.14 -28.30 6.80
N THR A 153 22.59 -27.26 7.43
CA THR A 153 21.37 -27.39 8.26
C THR A 153 20.17 -27.78 7.40
N MET A 154 20.07 -27.26 6.18
CA MET A 154 19.00 -27.62 5.23
C MET A 154 19.10 -29.08 4.78
N LEU A 155 20.31 -29.59 4.54
CA LEU A 155 20.54 -31.00 4.20
C LEU A 155 20.17 -31.91 5.38
N ASP A 156 20.60 -31.56 6.59
CA ASP A 156 20.29 -32.33 7.81
C ASP A 156 18.78 -32.35 8.12
N SER A 157 18.06 -31.30 7.72
CA SER A 157 16.60 -31.21 7.84
C SER A 157 15.83 -31.83 6.65
N GLU A 158 16.51 -32.50 5.73
CA GLU A 158 15.96 -33.11 4.51
C GLU A 158 15.20 -32.13 3.59
N LEU A 159 15.44 -30.82 3.74
CA LEU A 159 14.81 -29.77 2.91
C LEU A 159 15.43 -29.68 1.51
N ILE A 160 16.65 -30.19 1.36
CA ILE A 160 17.38 -30.24 0.09
C ILE A 160 18.01 -31.61 -0.11
N THR A 161 18.19 -31.99 -1.36
CA THR A 161 18.85 -33.25 -1.71
C THR A 161 20.38 -33.13 -1.64
N GLN A 162 21.07 -34.27 -1.52
CA GLN A 162 22.55 -34.31 -1.46
C GLN A 162 23.19 -33.73 -2.73
N ASP A 163 22.57 -33.95 -3.89
CA ASP A 163 23.01 -33.40 -5.18
C ASP A 163 22.85 -31.87 -5.24
N GLU A 164 21.75 -31.33 -4.71
CA GLU A 164 21.55 -29.88 -4.59
C GLU A 164 22.53 -29.22 -3.63
N TYR A 165 22.86 -29.88 -2.52
CA TYR A 165 23.88 -29.40 -1.59
C TYR A 165 25.25 -29.28 -2.27
N ALA A 166 25.66 -30.30 -3.03
CA ALA A 166 26.95 -30.30 -3.73
C ALA A 166 27.05 -29.15 -4.75
N GLN A 167 25.99 -28.92 -5.53
CA GLN A 167 25.94 -27.83 -6.51
C GLN A 167 26.01 -26.46 -5.84
N LYS A 168 25.25 -26.23 -4.76
CA LYS A 168 25.23 -24.94 -4.06
C LYS A 168 26.52 -24.67 -3.28
N LYS A 169 27.12 -25.70 -2.69
CA LYS A 169 28.44 -25.61 -2.04
C LYS A 169 29.53 -25.22 -3.04
N ALA A 170 29.56 -25.84 -4.22
CA ALA A 170 30.52 -25.50 -5.27
C ALA A 170 30.35 -24.05 -5.75
N ALA A 171 29.11 -23.58 -5.91
CA ALA A 171 28.82 -22.20 -6.28
C ALA A 171 29.28 -21.17 -5.23
N ILE A 172 29.21 -21.51 -3.94
CA ILE A 172 29.67 -20.64 -2.85
C ILE A 172 31.20 -20.62 -2.75
N LEU A 173 31.87 -21.73 -3.02
CA LEU A 173 33.33 -21.80 -3.01
C LEU A 173 33.95 -21.13 -4.25
N ALA A 174 33.29 -21.21 -5.41
CA ALA A 174 33.77 -20.57 -6.64
C ALA A 174 33.74 -19.03 -6.61
N ARG A 175 33.05 -18.44 -5.64
CA ARG A 175 32.96 -16.98 -5.42
C ARG A 175 33.82 -16.47 -4.27
N MET A 176 34.60 -17.34 -3.62
CA MET A 176 35.62 -16.98 -2.63
C MET A 176 36.95 -16.73 -3.31
#